data_AF-A0A316NGB1-F1
#
_entry.id   AF-A0A316NGB1-F1
#
_cell.length_a   1.000
_cell.length_b   1.000
_cell.length_c   1.000
_cell.angle_alpha   90.00
_cell.angle_beta   90.00
_cell.angle_gamma   90.00
#
_symmetry.space_group_name_H-M   'P 1'
#
loop_
_entity.id
_entity.type
_entity.pdbx_description
1 polymer ?
#
loop_
_entity_poly.entity_id
_entity_poly.type
_entity_poly.pdbx_seq_one_letter_code
_entity_poly.pdbx_strand_id
1 'polypeptide(L)'
;MKAMKKERLTIENRILIEELLRQNYKLKDIARAINVSPSTISREIKNRRLGNEKLEICLKTNRYPFVCYNCPKKVHCYKKKYYYNFKEAQKDYEKKMKYSRIGI
;
A
#
# COMPACT_ATOMS: atom_id res chain seq x y z
N MET A 1 -10.10 7.66 27.90
CA MET A 1 -9.15 7.42 26.79
C MET A 1 -9.26 8.59 25.81
N LYS A 2 -8.20 9.36 25.58
CA LYS A 2 -8.23 10.47 24.60
C LYS A 2 -8.43 9.87 23.21
N ALA A 3 -9.42 10.35 22.46
CA ALA A 3 -9.59 10.00 21.06
C ALA A 3 -8.32 10.42 20.30
N MET A 4 -7.52 9.45 19.85
CA MET A 4 -6.30 9.71 19.11
C MET A 4 -6.70 10.33 17.76
N LYS A 5 -6.29 11.59 17.52
CA LYS A 5 -6.55 12.30 16.27
C LYS A 5 -6.07 11.42 15.12
N LYS A 6 -6.98 11.08 14.20
CA LYS A 6 -6.68 10.16 13.09
C LYS A 6 -5.88 10.90 12.03
N GLU A 7 -4.58 10.99 12.25
CA GLU A 7 -3.67 11.63 11.32
C GLU A 7 -3.57 10.83 10.03
N ARG A 8 -3.50 11.56 8.92
CA ARG A 8 -3.45 10.96 7.59
C ARG A 8 -1.99 10.68 7.26
N LEU A 9 -1.74 9.58 6.55
CA LEU A 9 -0.39 9.27 6.09
C LEU A 9 0.14 10.43 5.22
N THR A 10 1.34 10.89 5.54
CA THR A 10 2.06 11.90 4.75
C THR A 10 2.75 11.26 3.55
N ILE A 11 3.38 12.06 2.69
CA ILE A 11 4.15 11.54 1.57
C ILE A 11 5.40 10.79 2.03
N GLU A 12 6.07 11.26 3.08
CA GLU A 12 7.23 10.62 3.70
C GLU A 12 6.87 9.22 4.22
N ASN A 13 5.71 9.10 4.87
CA ASN A 13 5.20 7.81 5.32
C ASN A 13 5.02 6.84 4.14
N ARG A 14 4.49 7.31 3.00
CA ARG A 14 4.31 6.47 1.81
C ARG A 14 5.63 6.08 1.15
N ILE A 15 6.60 6.98 1.11
CA ILE A 15 7.96 6.69 0.65
C ILE A 15 8.56 5.56 1.50
N LEU A 16 8.46 5.68 2.82
CA LEU A 16 8.98 4.67 3.75
C LEU A 16 8.25 3.32 3.62
N ILE A 17 6.93 3.31 3.40
CA ILE A 17 6.18 2.07 3.11
C ILE A 17 6.74 1.38 1.86
N GLU A 18 6.95 2.12 0.76
CA GLU A 18 7.47 1.52 -0.47
C GLU A 18 8.86 0.91 -0.27
N GLU A 19 9.75 1.63 0.39
CA GLU A 19 11.12 1.18 0.64
C GLU A 19 11.15 -0.09 1.52
N LEU A 20 10.43 -0.07 2.66
CA LEU A 20 10.40 -1.22 3.57
C LEU A 20 9.71 -2.45 2.94
N LEU A 21 8.74 -2.24 2.05
CA LEU A 21 8.14 -3.32 1.28
C LEU A 21 9.14 -3.95 0.30
N ARG A 22 9.99 -3.15 -0.36
CA ARG A 22 11.06 -3.64 -1.24
C ARG A 22 12.07 -4.46 -0.45
N GLN A 23 12.41 -4.02 0.76
CA GLN A 23 13.30 -4.74 1.67
C GLN A 23 12.63 -5.93 2.39
N ASN A 24 11.38 -6.28 2.06
CA ASN A 24 10.67 -7.44 2.59
C ASN A 24 10.35 -7.40 4.10
N TYR A 25 10.17 -6.21 4.68
CA TYR A 25 9.80 -6.06 6.09
C TYR A 25 8.39 -6.61 6.37
N LYS A 26 8.15 -7.02 7.62
CA LYS A 26 6.83 -7.47 8.06
C LYS A 26 5.92 -6.29 8.34
N LEU A 27 4.61 -6.49 8.18
CA LEU A 27 3.59 -5.46 8.40
C LEU A 27 3.73 -4.73 9.74
N LYS A 28 4.00 -5.46 10.83
CA LYS A 28 4.12 -4.90 12.18
C LYS A 28 5.34 -3.98 12.32
N ASP A 29 6.43 -4.30 11.63
CA ASP A 29 7.67 -3.52 11.70
C ASP A 29 7.53 -2.22 10.91
N ILE A 30 6.90 -2.27 9.74
CA ILE A 30 6.55 -1.07 8.95
C ILE A 30 5.61 -0.16 9.76
N ALA A 31 4.59 -0.75 10.39
CA ALA A 31 3.64 -0.01 11.22
C ALA A 31 4.34 0.69 12.40
N ARG A 32 5.28 0.02 13.06
CA ARG A 32 6.09 0.59 14.15
C ARG A 32 6.99 1.72 13.65
N ALA A 33 7.67 1.55 12.52
CA ALA A 33 8.57 2.55 11.96
C ALA A 33 7.85 3.87 11.63
N ILE A 34 6.58 3.80 11.22
CA ILE A 34 5.76 4.96 10.83
C ILE A 34 4.89 5.46 12.01
N ASN A 35 4.89 4.74 13.14
CA ASN A 35 4.04 4.99 14.29
C ASN A 35 2.53 5.04 13.96
N VAL A 36 2.06 4.08 13.16
CA VAL A 36 0.64 3.94 12.79
C VAL A 36 0.18 2.50 12.98
N SER A 37 -1.14 2.28 13.03
CA SER A 37 -1.67 0.93 13.21
C SER A 37 -1.34 0.01 12.00
N PRO A 38 -1.09 -1.30 12.22
CA PRO A 38 -0.91 -2.27 11.15
C PRO A 38 -2.07 -2.32 10.15
N SER A 39 -3.30 -2.09 10.62
CA SER A 39 -4.48 -2.06 9.75
C SER A 39 -4.50 -0.84 8.83
N THR A 40 -3.98 0.31 9.27
CA THR A 40 -3.77 1.50 8.42
C THR A 40 -2.80 1.18 7.28
N ILE A 41 -1.65 0.60 7.58
CA ILE A 41 -0.64 0.22 6.56
C ILE A 41 -1.21 -0.84 5.60
N SER A 42 -1.88 -1.86 6.13
CA SER A 42 -2.50 -2.91 5.31
C SER A 42 -3.51 -2.34 4.32
N ARG A 43 -4.39 -1.45 4.77
CA ARG A 43 -5.39 -0.79 3.93
C ARG A 43 -4.75 0.13 2.89
N GLU A 44 -3.75 0.92 3.29
CA GLU A 44 -3.00 1.78 2.37
C GLU A 44 -2.42 0.97 1.21
N ILE A 45 -1.67 -0.10 1.52
CA ILE A 45 -1.03 -0.93 0.48
C ILE A 45 -2.08 -1.61 -0.40
N LYS A 46 -3.09 -2.24 0.19
CA LYS A 46 -4.10 -3.00 -0.55
C LYS A 46 -4.95 -2.11 -1.46
N ASN A 47 -5.31 -0.91 -1.01
CA ASN A 47 -6.21 -0.02 -1.74
C ASN A 47 -5.49 0.85 -2.78
N ARG A 48 -4.18 1.05 -2.65
CA ARG A 48 -3.39 1.93 -3.53
C ARG A 48 -2.34 1.18 -4.37
N ARG A 49 -2.31 -0.15 -4.31
CA ARG A 49 -1.45 -0.95 -5.20
C ARG A 49 -1.90 -0.81 -6.67
N LEU A 50 -0.92 -0.74 -7.56
CA LEU A 50 -1.10 -0.73 -9.00
C LEU A 50 -1.02 -2.16 -9.52
N GLY A 51 -1.94 -2.53 -10.40
CA GLY A 51 -1.96 -3.82 -11.09
C GLY A 51 -1.76 -3.63 -12.59
N ASN A 52 -1.10 -4.58 -13.25
CA ASN A 52 -1.06 -4.61 -14.71
C ASN A 52 -2.39 -5.13 -15.32
N GLU A 53 -2.49 -5.09 -16.64
CA GLU A 53 -3.68 -5.40 -17.44
C GLU A 53 -4.12 -6.87 -17.40
N LYS A 54 -3.32 -7.76 -16.82
CA LYS A 54 -3.64 -9.19 -16.76
C LYS A 54 -4.89 -9.46 -15.91
N LEU A 55 -5.64 -10.48 -16.31
CA LEU A 55 -6.90 -10.88 -15.68
C LEU A 55 -6.70 -11.86 -14.52
N GLU A 56 -5.81 -12.84 -14.66
CA GLU A 56 -5.65 -13.90 -13.66
C GLU A 56 -4.97 -13.38 -12.38
N ILE A 57 -5.64 -13.47 -11.23
CA ILE A 57 -5.12 -12.97 -9.95
C ILE A 57 -4.18 -13.99 -9.28
N CYS A 58 -3.06 -13.51 -8.73
CA CYS A 58 -2.18 -14.34 -7.90
C CYS A 58 -2.73 -14.46 -6.46
N LEU A 59 -3.03 -15.69 -6.02
CA LEU A 59 -3.53 -15.96 -4.66
C LEU A 59 -2.60 -15.47 -3.54
N LYS A 60 -1.28 -15.40 -3.79
CA LYS A 60 -0.31 -14.84 -2.83
C LYS A 60 -0.59 -13.36 -2.51
N THR A 61 -1.18 -12.63 -3.46
CA THR A 61 -1.51 -11.21 -3.30
C THR A 61 -2.81 -10.97 -2.55
N ASN A 62 -3.50 -12.03 -2.10
CA ASN A 62 -4.64 -11.94 -1.19
C ASN A 62 -4.21 -11.79 0.27
N ARG A 63 -2.96 -12.12 0.59
CA ARG A 63 -2.35 -11.94 1.90
C ARG A 63 -1.28 -10.85 1.83
N TYR A 64 -0.90 -10.31 3.00
CA TYR A 64 0.22 -9.39 3.10
C TYR A 64 1.48 -10.01 2.45
N PRO A 65 2.26 -9.24 1.65
CA PRO A 65 2.23 -7.79 1.47
C PRO A 65 1.29 -7.27 0.38
N PHE A 66 0.42 -8.10 -0.21
CA PHE A 66 -0.49 -7.74 -1.31
C PHE A 66 0.20 -7.32 -2.62
N VAL A 67 1.53 -7.34 -2.67
CA VAL A 67 2.38 -6.91 -3.78
C VAL A 67 3.43 -7.97 -4.14
N CYS A 68 4.09 -7.79 -5.28
CA CYS A 68 4.97 -8.77 -5.90
C CYS A 68 6.46 -8.43 -5.79
N TYR A 69 6.87 -7.53 -4.87
CA TYR A 69 8.28 -7.09 -4.77
C TYR A 69 9.25 -8.25 -4.58
N ASN A 70 8.97 -9.11 -3.59
CA ASN A 70 9.86 -10.19 -3.16
C ASN A 70 9.31 -11.59 -3.47
N CYS A 71 8.59 -11.74 -4.59
CA CYS A 71 8.06 -13.05 -4.99
C CYS A 71 9.17 -13.92 -5.61
N PRO A 72 9.44 -15.15 -5.12
CA PRO A 72 10.51 -16.00 -5.67
C PRO A 72 10.23 -16.44 -7.11
N LYS A 73 8.95 -16.50 -7.51
CA LYS A 73 8.54 -16.86 -8.87
C LYS A 73 8.32 -15.64 -9.77
N LYS A 74 8.76 -14.43 -9.39
CA LYS A 74 8.42 -13.16 -10.08
C LYS A 74 8.78 -13.17 -11.57
N VAL A 75 9.91 -13.76 -11.93
CA VAL A 75 10.41 -13.85 -13.32
C VAL A 75 9.47 -14.69 -14.17
N HIS A 76 9.06 -15.86 -13.69
CA HIS A 76 8.22 -16.82 -14.42
C HIS A 76 6.72 -16.72 -14.08
N CYS A 77 6.29 -15.69 -13.35
CA CYS A 77 4.89 -15.53 -12.97
C CYS A 77 4.12 -14.78 -14.05
N TYR A 78 3.17 -15.47 -14.67
CA TYR A 78 2.29 -14.90 -15.69
C TYR A 78 1.00 -14.27 -15.14
N LYS A 79 0.75 -14.38 -13.84
CA LYS A 79 -0.44 -13.79 -13.19
C LYS A 79 -0.34 -12.26 -13.12
N LYS A 80 -1.45 -11.62 -12.77
CA LYS A 80 -1.54 -10.18 -12.49
C LYS A 80 -0.57 -9.80 -11.37
N LYS A 81 0.29 -8.82 -11.66
CA LYS A 81 1.33 -8.34 -10.76
C LYS A 81 0.85 -7.07 -10.09
N TYR A 82 1.11 -6.96 -8.79
CA TYR A 82 0.78 -5.78 -8.01
C TYR A 82 2.03 -5.13 -7.42
N TYR A 83 2.11 -3.80 -7.47
CA TYR A 83 3.20 -3.02 -6.91
C TYR A 83 2.66 -1.79 -6.18
N TYR A 84 3.36 -1.33 -5.14
CA TYR A 84 2.98 -0.15 -4.38
C TYR A 84 3.90 1.01 -4.74
N ASN A 85 3.39 2.03 -5.42
CA ASN A 85 4.15 3.21 -5.80
C ASN A 85 3.70 4.41 -4.95
N PHE A 86 4.62 5.02 -4.19
CA PHE A 86 4.27 6.08 -3.25
C PHE A 86 3.71 7.33 -3.97
N LYS A 87 4.20 7.65 -5.17
CA LYS A 87 3.76 8.83 -5.95
C LYS A 87 2.30 8.66 -6.38
N GLU A 88 1.97 7.50 -6.95
CA GLU A 88 0.60 7.22 -7.36
C GLU A 88 -0.35 7.09 -6.15
N ALA A 89 0.11 6.49 -5.04
CA ALA A 89 -0.67 6.42 -3.81
C ALA A 89 -1.00 7.80 -3.21
N GLN A 90 -0.02 8.71 -3.20
CA GLN A 90 -0.19 10.09 -2.78
C GLN A 90 -1.16 10.85 -3.70
N LYS A 91 -0.97 10.74 -5.02
CA LYS A 91 -1.82 11.36 -6.03
C LYS A 91 -3.28 10.90 -5.91
N ASP A 92 -3.51 9.60 -5.70
CA ASP A 92 -4.85 9.03 -5.51
C ASP A 92 -5.48 9.47 -4.16
N TYR A 93 -4.68 9.66 -3.12
CA TYR A 93 -5.14 10.29 -1.87
C TYR A 93 -5.56 11.75 -2.05
N GLU A 94 -4.77 12.57 -2.72
CA GLU A 94 -5.10 13.97 -3.00
C GLU A 94 -6.32 14.11 -3.91
N LYS A 95 -6.43 13.24 -4.92
CA LYS A 95 -7.59 13.18 -5.81
C LYS A 95 -8.86 12.89 -5.02
N LYS A 96 -8.87 11.87 -4.16
CA LYS A 96 -10.04 11.56 -3.30
C LYS A 96 -10.37 12.70 -2.34
N MET A 97 -9.36 13.33 -1.76
CA MET A 97 -9.53 14.52 -0.91
C MET A 97 -10.23 15.68 -1.62
N LYS A 98 -9.87 15.95 -2.88
CA LYS A 98 -10.52 16.98 -3.70
C LYS A 98 -11.98 16.61 -3.97
N TYR A 99 -12.27 15.39 -4.41
CA TYR A 99 -13.66 14.96 -4.66
C TYR A 99 -14.54 14.99 -3.41
N SER A 100 -14.03 14.58 -2.24
CA SER A 100 -14.81 14.65 -0.99
C SER A 100 -15.20 16.07 -0.58
N ARG A 101 -14.49 17.10 -1.05
CA ARG A 101 -14.78 18.51 -0.75
C ARG A 101 -15.72 19.17 -1.76
N ILE A 102 -15.94 18.53 -2.91
CA ILE A 102 -16.79 19.07 -3.97
C ILE A 102 -18.26 18.73 -3.69
N GLY A 103 -18.55 17.73 -2.84
CA GLY A 103 -19.91 17.44 -2.37
C GLY A 103 -20.89 17.23 -3.52
N ILE A 104 -20.76 16.13 -4.25
CA ILE A 104 -21.81 15.68 -5.18
C ILE A 104 -23.01 15.21 -4.36
#